data_AF-A0A6G7Y114-F1
#
_entry.id   AF-A0A6G7Y114-F1
#
_cell.length_a   1.000
_cell.length_b   1.000
_cell.length_c   1.000
_cell.angle_alpha   90.00
_cell.angle_beta   90.00
_cell.angle_gamma   90.00
#
_symmetry.space_group_name_H-M   'P 1'
#
loop_
_entity.id
_entity.type
_entity.pdbx_description
1 polymer ?
#
loop_
_entity_poly.entity_id
_entity_poly.type
_entity_poly.pdbx_seq_one_letter_code
_entity_poly.pdbx_strand_id
1 'polypeptide(L)'
;MKSFKLTLALFSLLLATCTVITPLHAEEDVLTPEELKQVKEAGTYFTIVYTVDDQGRQHSERVPITIVLDTTILNDANNEGIDAHDFRIQPDVDIESLDPTTLINLANAHAWDLSTGTKIPITTVTITPIQDRTGHIKYATDKGSEISVTVHVFDTVVFNLSQQNLQNNSFEFSNLSQQSIPLLLLLILPFAFYFITLLRIRNEEKVVDSLLEQRAEIQS
;
A
#
# COMPACT_ATOMS: atom_id res chain seq x y z
N MET A 1 -69.04 -42.16 -10.25
CA MET A 1 -68.54 -41.12 -9.32
C MET A 1 -67.09 -41.32 -8.82
N LYS A 2 -66.28 -42.20 -9.44
CA LYS A 2 -64.87 -42.43 -9.06
C LYS A 2 -63.84 -41.90 -10.08
N SER A 3 -64.23 -41.67 -11.34
CA SER A 3 -63.33 -41.21 -12.41
C SER A 3 -63.01 -39.70 -12.37
N PHE A 4 -63.92 -38.87 -11.83
CA PHE A 4 -63.77 -37.41 -11.82
C PHE A 4 -62.70 -36.90 -10.84
N LYS A 5 -62.40 -37.68 -9.78
CA LYS A 5 -61.35 -37.33 -8.81
C LYS A 5 -59.93 -37.67 -9.30
N LEU A 6 -59.81 -38.59 -10.26
CA LEU A 6 -58.51 -39.03 -10.78
C LEU A 6 -57.96 -38.05 -11.83
N THR A 7 -58.84 -37.48 -12.67
CA THR A 7 -58.46 -36.46 -13.66
C THR A 7 -58.10 -35.11 -13.03
N LEU A 8 -58.72 -34.75 -11.90
CA LEU A 8 -58.38 -33.52 -11.18
C LEU A 8 -57.03 -33.63 -10.44
N ALA A 9 -56.72 -34.82 -9.90
CA ALA A 9 -55.43 -35.07 -9.24
C ALA A 9 -54.25 -35.09 -10.23
N LEU A 10 -54.45 -35.59 -11.47
CA LEU A 10 -53.40 -35.54 -12.49
C LEU A 10 -53.12 -34.12 -13.00
N PHE A 11 -54.14 -33.25 -13.05
CA PHE A 11 -53.95 -31.87 -13.51
C PHE A 11 -53.20 -31.01 -12.47
N SER A 12 -53.39 -31.26 -11.17
CA SER A 12 -52.60 -30.62 -10.11
C SER A 12 -51.16 -31.13 -10.00
N LEU A 13 -50.86 -32.35 -10.44
CA LEU A 13 -49.48 -32.87 -10.47
C LEU A 13 -48.69 -32.36 -11.68
N LEU A 14 -49.36 -32.06 -12.80
CA LEU A 14 -48.71 -31.52 -14.00
C LEU A 14 -48.34 -30.02 -13.85
N LEU A 15 -49.05 -29.29 -13.00
CA LEU A 15 -48.76 -27.88 -12.71
C LEU A 15 -47.55 -27.67 -11.77
N ALA A 16 -47.03 -28.76 -11.17
CA ALA A 16 -45.92 -28.73 -10.22
C ALA A 16 -44.53 -28.97 -10.84
N THR A 17 -44.42 -29.11 -12.17
CA THR A 17 -43.12 -29.40 -12.84
C THR A 17 -42.69 -28.36 -13.87
N CYS A 18 -43.42 -27.25 -14.02
CA CYS A 18 -42.94 -26.13 -14.81
C CYS A 18 -42.06 -25.20 -13.96
N THR A 19 -41.01 -25.76 -13.35
CA THR A 19 -39.84 -24.95 -13.03
C THR A 19 -39.21 -24.61 -14.36
N VAL A 20 -39.54 -23.43 -14.88
CA VAL A 20 -38.75 -22.78 -15.91
C VAL A 20 -37.32 -22.82 -15.38
N ILE A 21 -36.49 -23.68 -15.98
CA ILE A 21 -35.05 -23.59 -15.83
C ILE A 21 -34.73 -22.28 -16.55
N THR A 22 -34.86 -21.15 -15.87
CA THR A 22 -34.18 -19.94 -16.30
C THR A 22 -32.71 -20.36 -16.33
N PRO A 23 -32.03 -20.31 -17.49
CA PRO A 23 -30.59 -20.48 -17.46
C PRO A 23 -30.07 -19.47 -16.44
N LEU A 24 -29.35 -19.96 -15.44
CA LEU A 24 -28.61 -19.13 -14.52
C LEU A 24 -27.53 -18.44 -15.36
N HIS A 25 -27.91 -17.43 -16.12
CA HIS A 25 -26.98 -16.45 -16.63
C HIS A 25 -26.44 -15.81 -15.35
N ALA A 26 -25.17 -16.05 -15.07
CA ALA A 26 -24.43 -15.17 -14.19
C ALA A 26 -24.73 -13.75 -14.67
N GLU A 27 -25.37 -12.96 -13.82
CA GLU A 27 -25.66 -11.57 -14.11
C GLU A 27 -24.29 -10.90 -14.25
N GLU A 28 -23.84 -10.72 -15.49
CA GLU A 28 -22.58 -10.05 -15.80
C GLU A 28 -22.75 -8.60 -15.36
N ASP A 29 -22.06 -8.21 -14.28
CA ASP A 29 -22.17 -6.88 -13.69
C ASP A 29 -21.83 -5.80 -14.74
N VAL A 30 -22.85 -5.04 -15.13
CA VAL A 30 -22.70 -3.88 -16.00
C VAL A 30 -22.28 -2.70 -15.12
N LEU A 31 -21.05 -2.25 -15.31
CA LEU A 31 -20.47 -1.15 -14.57
C LEU A 31 -20.84 0.20 -15.18
N THR A 32 -21.14 1.16 -14.33
CA THR A 32 -21.24 2.56 -14.72
C THR A 32 -19.86 3.12 -15.09
N PRO A 33 -19.79 4.21 -15.88
CA PRO A 33 -18.52 4.87 -16.18
C PRO A 33 -17.71 5.30 -14.96
N GLU A 34 -18.36 5.61 -13.83
CA GLU A 34 -17.68 6.00 -12.59
C GLU A 34 -17.15 4.80 -11.80
N GLU A 35 -17.82 3.65 -11.87
CA GLU A 35 -17.32 2.40 -11.28
C GLU A 35 -16.11 1.87 -12.06
N LEU A 36 -16.12 1.98 -13.39
CA LEU A 36 -14.99 1.57 -14.24
C LEU A 36 -13.69 2.29 -13.89
N LYS A 37 -13.74 3.55 -13.45
CA LYS A 37 -12.55 4.31 -13.02
C LYS A 37 -11.94 3.77 -11.72
N GLN A 38 -12.70 2.99 -10.95
CA GLN A 38 -12.27 2.44 -9.67
C GLN A 38 -11.75 1.01 -9.80
N VAL A 39 -11.96 0.37 -10.94
CA VAL A 39 -11.45 -0.97 -11.22
C VAL A 39 -9.93 -0.92 -11.33
N LYS A 40 -9.26 -1.81 -10.59
CA LYS A 40 -7.80 -1.93 -10.56
C LYS A 40 -7.29 -3.27 -11.09
N GLU A 41 -8.18 -4.23 -11.26
CA GLU A 41 -7.84 -5.56 -11.73
C GLU A 41 -7.92 -5.60 -13.26
N ALA A 42 -7.02 -6.36 -13.87
CA ALA A 42 -7.12 -6.66 -15.30
C ALA A 42 -8.36 -7.54 -15.55
N GLY A 43 -9.07 -7.26 -16.63
CA GLY A 43 -10.33 -7.95 -16.91
C GLY A 43 -11.12 -7.31 -18.05
N THR A 44 -12.11 -8.03 -18.55
CA THR A 44 -13.11 -7.47 -19.48
C THR A 44 -14.39 -7.18 -18.71
N TYR A 45 -14.82 -5.93 -18.76
CA TYR A 45 -16.00 -5.39 -18.07
C TYR A 45 -16.97 -4.84 -19.11
N PHE A 46 -18.23 -4.64 -18.72
CA PHE A 46 -19.24 -4.13 -19.63
C PHE A 46 -19.84 -2.85 -19.10
N THR A 47 -20.10 -1.91 -19.99
CA THR A 47 -20.86 -0.70 -19.68
C THR A 47 -21.93 -0.46 -20.73
N ILE A 48 -22.89 0.42 -20.42
CA ILE A 48 -23.91 0.84 -21.37
C ILE A 48 -23.58 2.26 -21.83
N VAL A 49 -23.44 2.42 -23.14
CA VAL A 49 -23.33 3.72 -23.78
C VAL A 49 -24.71 4.14 -24.25
N TYR A 50 -25.11 5.36 -23.91
CA TYR A 50 -26.37 5.96 -24.34
C TYR A 50 -26.10 7.00 -25.42
N THR A 51 -26.86 6.94 -26.51
CA THR A 51 -26.88 7.95 -27.56
C THR A 51 -28.30 8.45 -27.73
N VAL A 52 -28.46 9.70 -28.20
CA VAL A 52 -29.76 10.28 -28.51
C VAL A 52 -29.70 10.72 -29.97
N ASP A 53 -30.67 10.28 -30.77
CA ASP A 53 -30.74 10.66 -32.18
C ASP A 53 -31.36 12.05 -32.38
N ASP A 54 -31.35 12.55 -33.63
CA ASP A 54 -31.91 13.85 -34.00
C ASP A 54 -33.42 13.98 -33.73
N GLN A 55 -34.10 12.88 -33.41
CA GLN A 55 -35.53 12.83 -33.06
C GLN A 55 -35.75 12.76 -31.54
N GLY A 56 -34.69 12.84 -30.74
CA GLY A 56 -34.75 12.76 -29.28
C GLY A 56 -34.96 11.35 -28.74
N ARG A 57 -34.80 10.30 -29.56
CA ARG A 57 -34.92 8.91 -29.11
C ARG A 57 -33.59 8.43 -28.54
N GLN A 58 -33.66 7.83 -27.36
CA GLN A 58 -32.49 7.24 -26.71
C GLN A 58 -32.24 5.83 -27.23
N HIS A 59 -31.00 5.56 -27.63
CA HIS A 59 -30.49 4.24 -27.97
C HIS A 59 -29.41 3.88 -26.94
N SER A 60 -29.38 2.61 -26.53
CA SER A 60 -28.39 2.10 -25.60
C SER A 60 -27.68 0.90 -26.20
N GLU A 61 -26.37 0.87 -26.09
CA GLU A 61 -25.55 -0.25 -26.54
C GLU A 61 -24.65 -0.74 -25.40
N ARG A 62 -24.53 -2.06 -25.27
CA ARG A 62 -23.60 -2.69 -24.34
C ARG A 62 -22.22 -2.77 -24.98
N VAL A 63 -21.22 -2.17 -24.34
CA VAL A 63 -19.85 -2.09 -24.86
C VAL A 63 -18.88 -2.80 -23.90
N PRO A 64 -18.05 -3.74 -24.40
CA PRO A 64 -16.98 -4.34 -23.62
C PRO A 64 -15.79 -3.38 -23.47
N ILE A 65 -15.20 -3.34 -22.29
CA ILE A 65 -14.00 -2.58 -21.95
C ILE A 65 -13.02 -3.55 -21.31
N THR A 66 -11.87 -3.75 -21.96
CA THR A 66 -10.79 -4.57 -21.42
C THR A 66 -9.76 -3.68 -20.75
N ILE A 67 -9.54 -3.91 -19.45
CA ILE A 67 -8.48 -3.29 -18.66
C ILE A 67 -7.26 -4.20 -18.71
N VAL A 68 -6.12 -3.63 -19.11
CA VAL A 68 -4.84 -4.31 -19.27
C VAL A 68 -3.84 -3.63 -18.34
N LEU A 69 -3.14 -4.42 -17.52
CA LEU A 69 -2.04 -3.96 -16.68
C LEU A 69 -0.70 -4.31 -17.34
N ASP A 70 0.41 -3.81 -16.79
CA ASP A 70 1.75 -4.08 -17.33
C ASP A 70 2.10 -5.58 -17.35
N THR A 71 1.50 -6.36 -16.46
CA THR A 71 1.68 -7.81 -16.35
C THR A 71 0.70 -8.62 -17.21
N THR A 72 -0.30 -7.98 -17.79
CA THR A 72 -1.40 -8.69 -18.46
C THR A 72 -0.98 -9.17 -19.84
N ILE A 73 -1.33 -10.43 -20.15
CA ILE A 73 -1.17 -11.01 -21.49
C ILE A 73 -2.56 -11.28 -22.08
N LEU A 74 -2.80 -10.74 -23.27
CA LEU A 74 -3.99 -11.04 -24.08
C LEU A 74 -3.64 -12.07 -25.14
N ASN A 75 -4.40 -13.15 -25.20
CA ASN A 75 -4.28 -14.20 -26.18
C ASN A 75 -5.52 -14.20 -27.09
N ASP A 76 -5.51 -13.33 -28.09
CA ASP A 76 -6.62 -13.15 -29.04
C ASP A 76 -6.95 -14.45 -29.79
N ALA A 77 -5.96 -15.31 -30.04
CA ALA A 77 -6.16 -16.59 -30.72
C ALA A 77 -7.07 -17.55 -29.93
N ASN A 78 -6.99 -17.48 -28.60
CA ASN A 78 -7.78 -18.32 -27.69
C ASN A 78 -8.96 -17.57 -27.04
N ASN A 79 -9.11 -16.26 -27.31
CA ASN A 79 -10.08 -15.37 -26.68
C ASN A 79 -9.94 -15.34 -25.14
N GLU A 80 -8.72 -15.28 -24.64
CA GLU A 80 -8.43 -15.25 -23.19
C GLU A 80 -7.47 -14.14 -22.80
N GLY A 81 -7.68 -13.55 -21.63
CA GLY A 81 -6.70 -12.74 -20.92
C GLY A 81 -6.16 -13.50 -19.71
N ILE A 82 -4.90 -13.27 -19.36
CA ILE A 82 -4.27 -13.81 -18.15
C ILE A 82 -3.40 -12.72 -17.50
N ASP A 83 -3.49 -12.60 -16.19
CA ASP A 83 -2.70 -11.65 -15.40
C ASP A 83 -2.19 -12.34 -14.13
N ALA A 84 -0.99 -11.95 -13.70
CA ALA A 84 -0.34 -12.46 -12.50
C ALA A 84 0.80 -11.51 -12.10
N HIS A 85 1.12 -11.47 -10.82
CA HIS A 85 2.14 -10.56 -10.28
C HIS A 85 3.29 -11.31 -9.62
N ASP A 86 4.45 -10.68 -9.67
CA ASP A 86 5.62 -11.08 -8.90
C ASP A 86 5.32 -10.98 -7.40
N PHE A 87 5.86 -11.91 -6.62
CA PHE A 87 5.66 -11.93 -5.19
C PHE A 87 6.93 -12.33 -4.44
N ARG A 88 6.89 -12.19 -3.11
CA ARG A 88 8.04 -12.43 -2.25
C ARG A 88 7.71 -13.46 -1.18
N ILE A 89 8.70 -14.31 -0.86
CA ILE A 89 8.58 -15.33 0.18
C ILE A 89 9.77 -15.29 1.14
N GLN A 90 9.56 -15.82 2.34
CA GLN A 90 10.64 -16.01 3.31
C GLN A 90 11.51 -17.23 2.95
N PRO A 91 12.77 -17.30 3.41
CA PRO A 91 13.71 -18.36 3.01
C PRO A 91 13.37 -19.75 3.56
N ASP A 92 12.53 -19.81 4.60
CA ASP A 92 12.05 -21.04 5.23
C ASP A 92 10.78 -21.60 4.57
N VAL A 93 10.18 -20.87 3.62
CA VAL A 93 9.05 -21.34 2.83
C VAL A 93 9.54 -22.27 1.73
N ASP A 94 9.18 -23.54 1.83
CA ASP A 94 9.37 -24.52 0.75
C ASP A 94 8.29 -24.34 -0.32
N ILE A 95 8.65 -23.64 -1.40
CA ILE A 95 7.71 -23.29 -2.49
C ILE A 95 7.24 -24.53 -3.27
N GLU A 96 8.06 -25.57 -3.35
CA GLU A 96 7.78 -26.76 -4.18
C GLU A 96 6.71 -27.65 -3.55
N SER A 97 6.50 -27.53 -2.22
CA SER A 97 5.47 -28.25 -1.50
C SER A 97 4.16 -27.46 -1.30
N LEU A 98 4.10 -26.20 -1.77
CA LEU A 98 2.88 -25.40 -1.69
C LEU A 98 1.80 -25.91 -2.65
N ASP A 99 0.56 -25.87 -2.18
CA ASP A 99 -0.60 -26.18 -3.02
C ASP A 99 -0.73 -25.18 -4.18
N PRO A 100 -1.07 -25.62 -5.41
CA PRO A 100 -1.25 -24.74 -6.56
C PRO A 100 -2.19 -23.56 -6.30
N THR A 101 -3.25 -23.74 -5.50
CA THR A 101 -4.18 -22.65 -5.15
C THR A 101 -3.47 -21.56 -4.33
N THR A 102 -2.55 -21.96 -3.45
CA THR A 102 -1.75 -21.02 -2.65
C THR A 102 -0.84 -20.20 -3.56
N LEU A 103 -0.19 -20.84 -4.53
CA LEU A 103 0.68 -20.16 -5.50
C LEU A 103 -0.11 -19.17 -6.37
N ILE A 104 -1.26 -19.60 -6.88
CA ILE A 104 -2.19 -18.74 -7.63
C ILE A 104 -2.58 -17.52 -6.79
N ASN A 105 -2.94 -17.70 -5.52
CA ASN A 105 -3.31 -16.60 -4.63
C ASN A 105 -2.13 -15.65 -4.32
N LEU A 106 -0.92 -16.19 -4.10
CA LEU A 106 0.27 -15.38 -3.81
C LEU A 106 0.65 -14.48 -4.99
N ALA A 107 0.52 -14.99 -6.22
CA ALA A 107 0.74 -14.22 -7.43
C ALA A 107 -0.48 -13.38 -7.84
N ASN A 108 -1.61 -13.50 -7.14
CA ASN A 108 -2.91 -12.97 -7.58
C ASN A 108 -3.19 -13.31 -9.06
N ALA A 109 -2.91 -14.57 -9.44
CA ALA A 109 -3.01 -15.01 -10.82
C ALA A 109 -4.48 -15.32 -11.18
N HIS A 110 -4.96 -14.79 -12.29
CA HIS A 110 -6.28 -15.10 -12.82
C HIS A 110 -6.31 -15.02 -14.35
N ALA A 111 -7.28 -15.72 -14.93
CA ALA A 111 -7.58 -15.66 -16.35
C ALA A 111 -9.06 -15.37 -16.57
N TRP A 112 -9.40 -14.80 -17.73
CA TRP A 112 -10.77 -14.50 -18.11
C TRP A 112 -10.98 -14.62 -19.62
N ASP A 113 -12.24 -14.77 -20.03
CA ASP A 113 -12.65 -14.74 -21.44
C ASP A 113 -12.76 -13.29 -21.93
N LEU A 114 -12.14 -12.96 -23.07
CA LEU A 114 -12.12 -11.58 -23.58
C LEU A 114 -13.48 -11.10 -24.11
N SER A 115 -14.38 -12.03 -24.42
CA SER A 115 -15.70 -11.72 -24.97
C SER A 115 -16.77 -11.59 -23.90
N THR A 116 -16.66 -12.35 -22.81
CA THR A 116 -17.68 -12.40 -21.74
C THR A 116 -17.18 -11.87 -20.40
N GLY A 117 -15.88 -11.65 -20.22
CA GLY A 117 -15.28 -11.27 -18.94
C GLY A 117 -15.34 -12.36 -17.87
N THR A 118 -15.83 -13.56 -18.20
CA THR A 118 -16.00 -14.65 -17.22
C THR A 118 -14.65 -15.22 -16.82
N LYS A 119 -14.49 -15.54 -15.52
CA LYS A 119 -13.27 -16.16 -15.00
C LYS A 119 -13.01 -17.52 -15.64
N ILE A 120 -11.76 -17.75 -16.04
CA ILE A 120 -11.25 -19.01 -16.58
C ILE A 120 -10.30 -19.62 -15.55
N PRO A 121 -10.42 -20.93 -15.25
CA PRO A 121 -9.54 -21.57 -14.31
C PRO A 121 -8.10 -21.66 -14.86
N ILE A 122 -7.13 -21.38 -13.99
CA ILE A 122 -5.73 -21.75 -14.20
C ILE A 122 -5.60 -23.22 -13.86
N THR A 123 -5.19 -24.05 -14.82
CA THR A 123 -5.16 -25.51 -14.66
C THR A 123 -3.76 -26.07 -14.52
N THR A 124 -2.74 -25.31 -14.94
CA THR A 124 -1.34 -25.71 -14.83
C THR A 124 -0.54 -24.66 -14.07
N VAL A 125 0.17 -25.11 -13.03
CA VAL A 125 1.16 -24.33 -12.30
C VAL A 125 2.48 -25.09 -12.36
N THR A 126 3.52 -24.48 -12.94
CA THR A 126 4.85 -25.08 -13.05
C THR A 126 5.88 -24.22 -12.36
N ILE A 127 6.59 -24.81 -11.41
CA ILE A 127 7.63 -24.14 -10.63
C ILE A 127 8.98 -24.44 -11.28
N THR A 128 9.75 -23.40 -11.56
CA THR A 128 11.18 -23.53 -11.87
C THR A 128 11.96 -23.44 -10.56
N PRO A 129 12.91 -24.35 -10.30
CA PRO A 129 13.68 -24.35 -9.07
C PRO A 129 14.30 -22.98 -8.77
N ILE A 130 14.20 -22.54 -7.52
CA ILE A 130 14.78 -21.26 -7.08
C ILE A 130 16.30 -21.37 -7.12
N GLN A 131 16.94 -20.46 -7.84
CA GLN A 131 18.40 -20.30 -7.87
C GLN A 131 18.74 -18.88 -7.43
N ASP A 132 19.76 -18.73 -6.58
CA ASP A 132 20.22 -17.42 -6.13
C ASP A 132 19.10 -16.49 -5.62
N ARG A 133 18.19 -17.05 -4.80
CA ARG A 133 17.04 -16.34 -4.18
C ARG A 133 15.98 -15.84 -5.16
N THR A 134 16.03 -16.26 -6.42
CA THR A 134 15.04 -15.92 -7.45
C THR A 134 14.53 -17.19 -8.11
N GLY A 135 13.22 -17.32 -8.27
CA GLY A 135 12.60 -18.41 -9.01
C GLY A 135 11.54 -17.90 -9.97
N HIS A 136 11.03 -18.79 -10.80
CA HIS A 136 9.98 -18.47 -11.77
C HIS A 136 8.83 -19.47 -11.66
N ILE A 137 7.61 -18.96 -11.67
CA ILE A 137 6.40 -19.79 -11.70
C ILE A 137 5.63 -19.47 -12.97
N LYS A 138 5.27 -20.50 -13.71
CA LYS A 138 4.43 -20.40 -14.91
C LYS A 138 3.02 -20.84 -14.58
N TYR A 139 2.05 -20.01 -14.92
CA TYR A 139 0.62 -20.29 -14.86
C TYR A 139 0.08 -20.48 -16.28
N ALA A 140 -0.80 -21.45 -16.48
CA ALA A 140 -1.47 -21.65 -17.76
C ALA A 140 -2.92 -22.14 -17.65
N THR A 141 -3.73 -21.77 -18.66
CA THR A 141 -5.11 -22.23 -18.86
C THR A 141 -5.16 -23.47 -19.76
N ASP A 142 -6.29 -24.17 -19.78
CA ASP A 142 -6.51 -25.34 -20.66
C ASP A 142 -6.44 -24.99 -22.15
N LYS A 143 -6.82 -23.76 -22.54
CA LYS A 143 -6.74 -23.33 -23.94
C LYS A 143 -5.33 -22.89 -24.35
N GLY A 144 -4.39 -22.76 -23.40
CA GLY A 144 -2.98 -22.50 -23.67
C GLY A 144 -2.55 -21.05 -23.52
N SER A 145 -3.30 -20.21 -22.80
CA SER A 145 -2.80 -18.91 -22.36
C SER A 145 -1.85 -19.10 -21.19
N GLU A 146 -0.71 -18.41 -21.21
CA GLU A 146 0.36 -18.62 -20.24
C GLU A 146 1.02 -17.32 -19.80
N ILE A 147 1.45 -17.28 -18.54
CA ILE A 147 2.21 -16.17 -17.96
C ILE A 147 3.26 -16.71 -16.99
N SER A 148 4.42 -16.05 -16.92
CA SER A 148 5.47 -16.36 -15.96
C SER A 148 5.72 -15.19 -15.03
N VAL A 149 5.72 -15.47 -13.73
CA VAL A 149 6.05 -14.50 -12.67
C VAL A 149 7.36 -14.86 -12.00
N THR A 150 7.99 -13.86 -11.41
CA THR A 150 9.21 -14.00 -10.61
C THR A 150 8.87 -14.06 -9.13
N VAL A 151 9.44 -15.03 -8.43
CA VAL A 151 9.40 -15.09 -6.97
C VAL A 151 10.74 -14.67 -6.39
N HIS A 152 10.71 -13.79 -5.40
CA HIS A 152 11.91 -13.34 -4.71
C HIS A 152 11.96 -13.82 -3.27
N VAL A 153 13.05 -14.49 -2.90
CA VAL A 153 13.30 -14.92 -1.52
C VAL A 153 14.00 -13.79 -0.76
N PHE A 154 13.35 -13.22 0.25
CA PHE A 154 13.86 -12.11 1.03
C PHE A 154 14.07 -12.51 2.50
N ASP A 155 15.13 -11.99 3.12
CA ASP A 155 15.36 -12.22 4.54
C ASP A 155 14.45 -11.29 5.34
N THR A 156 13.72 -11.85 6.28
CA THR A 156 13.05 -11.03 7.29
C THR A 156 14.10 -10.60 8.31
N VAL A 157 14.46 -9.32 8.31
CA VAL A 157 15.27 -8.75 9.38
C VAL A 157 14.38 -8.62 10.62
N VAL A 158 14.39 -9.64 11.46
CA VAL A 158 13.76 -9.55 12.77
C VAL A 158 14.66 -8.70 13.66
N PHE A 159 14.29 -7.44 13.86
CA PHE A 159 14.91 -6.59 14.88
C PHE A 159 14.54 -7.12 16.26
N ASN A 160 15.39 -7.99 16.81
CA ASN A 160 15.23 -8.45 18.17
C ASN A 160 15.66 -7.33 19.13
N LEU A 161 14.71 -6.45 19.48
CA LEU A 161 14.91 -5.36 20.44
C LEU A 161 15.36 -5.86 21.83
N SER A 162 15.10 -7.14 22.16
CA SER A 162 15.55 -7.73 23.44
C SER A 162 17.03 -8.13 23.44
N GLN A 163 17.65 -8.26 22.26
CA GLN A 163 19.09 -8.55 22.11
C GLN A 163 19.92 -7.34 21.71
N GLN A 164 19.29 -6.20 21.45
CA GLN A 164 20.02 -4.96 21.59
C GLN A 164 20.32 -4.80 23.08
N ASN A 165 21.55 -5.16 23.45
CA ASN A 165 22.31 -4.34 24.39
C ASN A 165 22.29 -2.93 23.79
N LEU A 166 21.19 -2.21 23.99
CA LEU A 166 21.28 -0.82 24.30
C LEU A 166 22.27 -0.82 25.46
N GLN A 167 23.55 -0.60 25.14
CA GLN A 167 24.42 0.05 26.08
C GLN A 167 23.61 1.27 26.46
N ASN A 168 22.86 1.14 27.54
CA ASN A 168 22.65 2.22 28.45
C ASN A 168 24.09 2.62 28.79
N ASN A 169 24.68 3.43 27.93
CA ASN A 169 25.32 4.64 28.38
C ASN A 169 24.21 5.35 29.14
N SER A 170 23.91 4.85 30.35
CA SER A 170 23.41 5.67 31.41
C SER A 170 24.36 6.84 31.34
N PHE A 171 23.85 7.97 30.89
CA PHE A 171 24.47 9.22 31.20
C PHE A 171 24.53 9.20 32.71
N GLU A 172 25.66 8.74 33.25
CA GLU A 172 25.97 8.93 34.64
C GLU A 172 26.03 10.45 34.73
N PHE A 173 24.96 11.03 35.26
CA PHE A 173 24.95 12.42 35.71
C PHE A 173 25.87 12.48 36.93
N SER A 174 27.15 12.21 36.72
CA SER A 174 28.19 12.26 37.72
C SER A 174 28.29 13.71 38.16
N ASN A 175 27.78 14.01 39.36
CA ASN A 175 27.94 15.26 40.11
C ASN A 175 28.10 16.51 39.23
N LEU A 176 27.01 16.92 38.55
CA LEU A 176 26.89 18.22 37.88
C LEU A 176 27.33 19.40 38.76
N SER A 177 27.31 19.25 40.09
CA SER A 177 27.81 20.24 41.04
C SER A 177 29.34 20.45 40.99
N GLN A 178 30.15 19.44 40.65
CA GLN A 178 31.61 19.58 40.65
C GLN A 178 32.16 20.20 39.35
N GLN A 179 31.46 20.04 38.22
CA GLN A 179 31.90 20.59 36.93
C GLN A 179 31.30 21.95 36.57
N SER A 180 30.20 22.37 37.21
CA SER A 180 29.54 23.64 36.91
C SER A 180 30.25 24.86 37.51
N ILE A 181 30.96 24.71 38.63
CA ILE A 181 31.67 25.80 39.31
C ILE A 181 32.74 26.48 38.42
N PRO A 182 33.68 25.76 37.77
CA PRO A 182 34.70 26.42 36.93
C PRO A 182 34.08 27.12 35.71
N LEU A 183 33.01 26.58 35.13
CA LEU A 183 32.32 27.19 34.01
C LEU A 183 31.60 28.50 34.42
N LEU A 184 30.96 28.50 35.60
CA LEU A 184 30.34 29.69 36.16
C LEU A 184 31.38 30.79 36.47
N LEU A 185 32.53 30.40 37.05
CA LEU A 185 33.64 31.34 37.31
C LEU A 185 34.21 31.95 36.02
N LEU A 186 34.35 31.13 34.96
CA LEU A 186 34.80 31.59 33.65
C LEU A 186 33.84 32.63 33.05
N LEU A 187 32.53 32.48 33.30
CA LEU A 187 31.52 33.42 32.84
C LEU A 187 31.52 34.73 33.64
N ILE A 188 31.75 34.68 34.96
CA ILE A 188 31.64 35.85 35.86
C ILE A 188 32.91 36.73 35.82
N LEU A 189 34.09 36.15 35.63
CA LEU A 189 35.38 36.86 35.61
C LEU A 189 35.42 38.12 34.72
N PRO A 190 34.98 38.09 33.46
CA PRO A 190 35.00 39.29 32.62
C PRO A 190 34.06 40.40 33.12
N PHE A 191 32.88 40.03 33.67
CA PHE A 191 31.96 41.01 34.26
C PHE A 191 32.51 41.63 35.53
N ALA A 192 33.14 40.83 36.39
CA ALA A 192 33.79 41.32 37.59
C ALA A 192 34.94 42.28 37.25
N PHE A 193 35.78 41.92 36.27
CA PHE A 193 36.84 42.79 35.79
C PHE A 193 36.29 44.11 35.25
N TYR A 194 35.28 44.05 34.37
CA TYR A 194 34.62 45.23 33.84
C TYR A 194 34.07 46.14 34.96
N PHE A 195 33.38 45.56 35.94
CA PHE A 195 32.82 46.32 37.05
C PHE A 195 33.90 46.99 37.92
N ILE A 196 35.02 46.31 38.18
CA ILE A 196 36.17 46.89 38.89
C ILE A 196 36.75 48.07 38.12
N THR A 197 36.90 47.96 36.78
CA THR A 197 37.40 49.08 35.96
C THR A 197 36.46 50.29 36.00
N LEU A 198 35.14 50.06 35.96
CA LEU A 198 34.15 51.13 36.08
C LEU A 198 34.22 51.83 37.44
N LEU A 199 34.36 51.09 38.54
CA LEU A 199 34.49 51.68 39.87
C LEU A 199 35.76 52.53 39.99
N ARG A 200 36.86 52.10 39.37
CA ARG A 200 38.12 52.86 39.37
C ARG A 200 37.98 54.19 38.62
N ILE A 201 37.38 54.16 37.43
CA ILE A 201 37.15 55.38 36.63
C ILE A 201 36.31 56.39 37.42
N ARG A 202 35.20 55.94 38.04
CA ARG A 202 34.34 56.82 38.85
C ARG A 202 35.05 57.44 40.05
N ASN A 203 36.01 56.72 40.65
CA ASN A 203 36.79 57.27 41.76
C ASN A 203 37.81 58.31 41.27
N GLU A 204 38.43 58.08 40.11
CA GLU A 204 39.36 59.04 39.50
C GLU A 204 38.63 60.33 39.09
N GLU A 205 37.41 60.23 38.52
CA GLU A 205 36.55 61.40 38.24
C GLU A 205 36.31 62.26 39.49
N LYS A 206 35.92 61.63 40.61
CA LYS A 206 35.70 62.36 41.88
C LYS A 206 36.95 63.07 42.39
N VAL A 207 38.12 62.47 42.22
CA VAL A 207 39.39 63.11 42.61
C VAL A 207 39.68 64.31 41.71
N VAL A 208 39.50 64.17 40.40
CA VAL A 208 39.68 65.29 39.47
C VAL A 208 38.72 66.43 39.78
N ASP A 209 37.44 66.14 40.00
CA ASP A 209 36.44 67.16 40.35
C ASP A 209 36.84 67.91 41.63
N SER A 210 37.28 67.19 42.67
CA SER A 210 37.74 67.81 43.93
C SER A 210 39.00 68.70 43.75
N LEU A 211 39.90 68.33 42.85
CA LEU A 211 41.09 69.14 42.55
C LEU A 211 40.75 70.39 41.72
N LEU A 212 39.77 70.30 40.83
CA LEU A 212 39.28 71.45 40.06
C LEU A 212 38.57 72.45 40.98
N GLU A 213 37.76 71.98 41.93
CA GLU A 213 37.13 72.82 42.97
C GLU A 213 38.18 73.51 43.84
N GLN A 214 39.17 72.77 44.36
CA GLN A 214 40.25 73.36 45.16
C GLN A 214 41.06 74.40 44.37
N ARG A 215 41.32 74.15 43.08
CA ARG A 215 42.02 75.11 42.22
C ARG A 215 41.20 76.39 42.00
N ALA A 216 39.88 76.26 41.86
CA ALA A 216 38.99 77.41 41.72
C ALA A 216 39.02 78.30 42.99
N GLU A 217 39.04 77.70 44.19
CA GLU A 217 39.16 78.44 45.45
C GLU A 217 40.51 79.15 45.62
N ILE A 218 41.62 78.58 45.15
CA ILE A 218 42.93 79.24 45.23
C ILE A 218 43.03 80.46 44.27
N GLN A 219 42.24 80.48 43.19
CA GLN A 219 42.27 81.55 42.19
C GLN A 219 41.27 82.69 42.47
N SER A 220 40.36 82.52 43.44
CA SER A 220 39.43 83.55 43.94
C SER A 220 39.99 84.32 45.13
#